data_AF-A0A5C0SFS0-F1
#
_entry.id   AF-A0A5C0SFS0-F1
#
_cell.length_a   1.000
_cell.length_b   1.000
_cell.length_c   1.000
_cell.angle_alpha   90.00
_cell.angle_beta   90.00
_cell.angle_gamma   90.00
#
_symmetry.space_group_name_H-M   'P 1'
#
loop_
_entity.id
_entity.type
_entity.pdbx_description
1 polymer ?
#
loop_
_entity_poly.entity_id
_entity_poly.type
_entity_poly.pdbx_seq_one_letter_code
_entity_poly.pdbx_strand_id
1 'polypeptide(L)' 'MKGLSGLSAKLMPVFKTLLHEVASLSWIAALAMIAIGGALFMFGNEFGAKKLCRNAIYGWIIIQIVNMLA' A
#
# COMPACT_ATOMS: atom_id res chain seq x y z
N MET A 1 6.40 -24.15 26.43
CA MET A 1 6.65 -23.11 25.39
C MET A 1 7.05 -23.66 24.01
N LYS A 2 6.73 -24.91 23.64
CA LYS A 2 7.06 -25.47 22.30
C LYS A 2 5.96 -25.30 21.23
N GLY A 3 4.73 -24.94 21.63
CA GLY A 3 3.61 -24.75 20.70
C GLY A 3 3.60 -23.40 19.97
N LEU A 4 4.04 -22.33 20.65
CA LEU A 4 4.04 -20.97 20.08
C LEU A 4 5.09 -20.78 18.96
N SER A 5 6.26 -21.41 19.11
CA SER A 5 7.33 -21.34 18.10
C SER A 5 6.95 -22.08 16.81
N GLY A 6 6.24 -23.21 16.92
CA GLY A 6 5.74 -23.95 15.76
C GLY A 6 4.57 -23.27 15.04
N LEU A 7 3.71 -22.56 15.78
CA LEU A 7 2.61 -21.79 15.20
C LEU A 7 3.12 -20.53 14.48
N SER A 8 4.04 -19.78 15.12
CA SER A 8 4.69 -18.61 14.52
C SER A 8 5.44 -18.98 13.24
N ALA A 9 6.19 -20.10 13.23
CA ALA A 9 6.89 -20.58 12.04
C ALA A 9 5.98 -20.90 10.85
N LYS A 10 4.70 -21.26 11.09
CA LYS A 10 3.72 -21.53 10.04
C LYS A 10 2.92 -20.30 9.62
N LEU A 11 2.65 -19.37 10.54
CA LEU A 11 1.93 -18.13 10.22
C LEU A 11 2.81 -17.08 9.53
N MET A 12 4.10 -17.01 9.88
CA MET A 12 5.03 -16.05 9.28
C MET A 12 5.06 -16.08 7.73
N PRO A 13 5.13 -17.24 7.05
CA PRO A 13 5.09 -17.29 5.59
C PRO A 13 3.74 -16.85 5.01
N VAL A 14 2.63 -17.10 5.71
CA VAL A 14 1.29 -16.64 5.30
C VAL A 14 1.21 -15.11 5.39
N PHE A 15 1.72 -14.52 6.48
CA PHE A 15 1.80 -13.06 6.63
C PHE A 15 2.70 -12.42 5.58
N LYS A 16 3.87 -13.00 5.28
CA LYS A 16 4.74 -12.52 4.19
C LYS A 16 4.04 -12.54 2.84
N THR A 17 3.32 -13.62 2.53
CA THR A 17 2.57 -13.75 1.27
C THR A 17 1.47 -12.68 1.19
N LEU A 18 0.71 -12.48 2.27
CA LEU A 18 -0.31 -11.43 2.34
C LEU A 18 0.28 -10.03 2.17
N LEU A 19 1.41 -9.74 2.82
CA LEU A 19 2.09 -8.45 2.68
C LEU A 19 2.58 -8.20 1.25
N HIS A 20 3.08 -9.24 0.57
CA HIS A 20 3.50 -9.14 -0.82
C HIS A 20 2.33 -8.84 -1.76
N GLU A 21 1.20 -9.55 -1.59
CA GLU A 21 -0.02 -9.30 -2.38
C GLU A 21 -0.60 -7.91 -2.12
N VAL A 22 -0.64 -7.46 -0.87
CA VAL A 22 -1.06 -6.10 -0.51
C VAL A 22 -0.13 -5.05 -1.12
N ALA A 23 1.18 -5.29 -1.14
CA ALA A 23 2.13 -4.40 -1.78
C ALA A 23 1.92 -4.32 -3.30
N SER A 24 1.63 -5.44 -3.96
CA SER A 24 1.30 -5.48 -5.39
C SER A 24 0.02 -4.68 -5.70
N LEU A 25 -1.06 -4.91 -4.93
CA LEU A 25 -2.32 -4.18 -5.06
C LEU A 25 -2.14 -2.67 -4.78
N SER A 26 -1.26 -2.31 -3.84
CA SER A 26 -1.02 -0.92 -3.48
C SER A 26 -0.48 -0.07 -4.64
N TRP A 27 0.26 -0.68 -5.57
CA TRP A 27 0.76 -0.01 -6.77
C TRP A 27 -0.38 0.36 -7.73
N ILE A 28 -1.30 -0.59 -7.96
CA ILE A 28 -2.48 -0.37 -8.80
C ILE A 28 -3.36 0.73 -8.19
N ALA A 29 -3.56 0.68 -6.87
CA ALA A 29 -4.32 1.70 -6.15
C ALA A 29 -3.65 3.09 -6.25
N ALA A 30 -2.32 3.17 -6.15
CA ALA A 30 -1.59 4.42 -6.29
C ALA A 30 -1.78 5.05 -7.68
N LEU A 31 -1.67 4.25 -8.75
CA LEU A 31 -1.88 4.72 -10.12
C LEU A 31 -3.31 5.21 -10.35
N ALA A 32 -4.32 4.47 -9.86
CA ALA A 32 -5.71 4.88 -9.96
C ALA A 32 -5.96 6.22 -9.26
N MET A 33 -5.40 6.42 -8.06
CA MET A 33 -5.54 7.68 -7.33
C MET A 33 -4.82 8.86 -8.01
N ILE A 34 -3.68 8.63 -8.67
CA ILE A 34 -3.01 9.66 -9.48
C ILE A 34 -3.89 10.05 -10.67
N ALA A 35 -4.52 9.09 -11.35
CA ALA A 35 -5.43 9.36 -12.46
C ALA A 35 -6.66 10.18 -12.00
N ILE A 36 -7.26 9.81 -10.87
CA ILE A 36 -8.36 10.58 -10.25
C ILE A 36 -7.89 11.98 -9.86
N GLY A 37 -6.67 12.11 -9.32
CA GLY A 37 -6.07 13.41 -9.00
C GLY A 37 -5.88 14.29 -10.24
N GLY A 38 -5.45 13.71 -11.36
CA GLY A 38 -5.38 14.39 -12.66
C GLY A 38 -6.75 14.88 -13.12
N ALA A 39 -7.78 14.05 -13.01
CA ALA A 39 -9.15 14.45 -13.34
C ALA A 39 -9.63 15.61 -12.45
N LEU A 40 -9.41 15.55 -11.13
CA LEU A 40 -9.75 16.63 -10.21
C LEU A 40 -9.05 17.94 -10.58
N PHE A 41 -7.79 17.88 -11.03
CA PHE A 41 -7.05 19.04 -11.50
C PHE A 41 -7.70 19.65 -12.75
N MET A 42 -8.11 18.82 -13.72
CA MET A 42 -8.81 19.28 -14.93
C MET A 42 -10.16 19.95 -14.63
N PHE A 43 -10.85 19.53 -13.56
CA PHE A 43 -12.10 20.16 -13.10
C PHE A 43 -11.88 21.38 -12.19
N GLY A 44 -10.64 21.88 -12.06
CA GLY A 44 -10.32 23.07 -11.27
C GLY A 44 -10.20 22.83 -9.76
N ASN A 45 -10.26 21.58 -9.29
CA ASN A 45 -10.06 21.23 -7.89
C ASN A 45 -8.58 20.90 -7.60
N GLU A 46 -7.72 21.92 -7.69
CA GLU A 46 -6.28 21.75 -7.48
C GLU A 46 -5.93 21.26 -6.07
N PHE A 47 -6.63 21.76 -5.05
CA PHE A 47 -6.36 21.40 -3.66
C PHE A 47 -6.66 19.93 -3.40
N GLY A 48 -7.82 19.44 -3.88
CA GLY A 48 -8.21 18.04 -3.80
C GLY A 48 -7.26 17.14 -4.57
N ALA A 49 -6.87 17.53 -5.79
CA ALA A 49 -5.91 16.82 -6.62
C ALA A 49 -4.55 16.65 -5.92
N LYS A 50 -3.95 17.75 -5.44
CA LYS A 50 -2.65 17.73 -4.75
C LYS A 50 -2.70 16.87 -3.49
N LYS A 51 -3.76 17.00 -2.68
CA LYS A 51 -3.95 16.21 -1.46
C LYS A 51 -4.10 14.71 -1.77
N LEU A 52 -4.88 14.36 -2.79
CA LEU A 52 -5.12 12.97 -3.19
C LEU A 52 -3.83 12.31 -3.69
N CYS A 53 -3.11 12.95 -4.62
CA CYS A 53 -1.85 12.43 -5.14
C CYS A 53 -0.80 12.27 -4.04
N ARG A 54 -0.69 13.25 -3.14
CA ARG A 54 0.24 13.20 -2.01
C ARG A 54 -0.05 11.99 -1.09
N ASN A 55 -1.31 11.79 -0.74
CA ASN A 55 -1.72 10.68 0.12
C ASN A 55 -1.52 9.33 -0.57
N ALA A 56 -1.78 9.24 -1.87
CA ALA A 56 -1.55 8.04 -2.66
C ALA A 56 -0.06 7.64 -2.68
N ILE A 57 0.83 8.61 -2.91
CA ILE A 57 2.29 8.37 -2.92
C ILE A 57 2.77 7.95 -1.53
N TYR A 58 2.41 8.70 -0.48
CA TYR A 58 2.86 8.34 0.88
C TYR A 58 2.30 6.99 1.34
N GLY A 59 1.03 6.70 1.05
CA GLY A 59 0.43 5.42 1.38
C GLY A 59 1.15 4.26 0.67
N TRP A 60 1.47 4.42 -0.60
CA TRP A 60 2.23 3.43 -1.36
C TRP A 60 3.64 3.23 -0.79
N ILE A 61 4.39 4.30 -0.52
CA ILE A 61 5.75 4.21 0.05
C ILE A 61 5.75 3.46 1.39
N ILE A 62 4.80 3.75 2.28
CA ILE A 62 4.70 3.08 3.57
C ILE A 62 4.48 1.58 3.39
N ILE A 63 3.57 1.18 2.49
CA ILE A 63 3.30 -0.23 2.21
C ILE A 63 4.54 -0.93 1.63
N GLN A 64 5.28 -0.27 0.73
CA GLN A 64 6.53 -0.82 0.20
C GLN A 64 7.61 -0.99 1.27
N ILE A 65 7.76 -0.02 2.17
CA ILE A 65 8.68 -0.13 3.31
C ILE A 65 8.30 -1.31 4.21
N VAL A 66 7.01 -1.47 4.53
CA VAL A 66 6.54 -2.60 5.34
C VAL A 66 6.83 -3.93 4.65
N ASN A 67 6.61 -4.02 3.33
CA ASN A 67 6.90 -5.22 2.54
C ASN A 67 8.41 -5.53 2.47
N MET A 68 9.28 -4.53 2.41
CA MET A 68 10.74 -4.72 2.44
C MET A 68 11.25 -5.20 3.81
N LEU A 69 10.54 -4.86 4.89
CA LEU A 69 10.88 -5.27 6.25
C LEU A 69 10.31 -6.65 6.64
N ALA A 70 9.46 -7.24 5.79
CA ALA A 70 8.69 -8.46 6.07
C ALA A 70 9.44 -9.76 5.78
#